data_AF-A0A2W2BAW2-F1
#
_entry.id   AF-A0A2W2BAW2-F1
#
_cell.length_a   1.000
_cell.length_b   1.000
_cell.length_c   1.000
_cell.angle_alpha   90.00
_cell.angle_beta   90.00
_cell.angle_gamma   90.00
#
_symmetry.space_group_name_H-M   'P 1'
#
loop_
_entity.id
_entity.type
_entity.pdbx_description
1 polymer ?
#
loop_
_entity_poly.entity_id
_entity_poly.type
_entity_poly.pdbx_seq_one_letter_code
_entity_poly.pdbx_strand_id
1 'polypeptide(L)'
;MFFLQPLIAAFTGWFTTWIAIYMLFHPKEPKRFLGITIQGVFPKRKKQFAAQLGFIVASELLHFKEIAAHITDPDQLAALKPGIEKHIDTFLNVRLKEKMPMIAMFAGESTIAKIKEGLVEEIDLMLPEVIGQYAENLEHKIDIQKMVSEKVEQFSTDKLENLLLSIMTKEFRFVELIGAVLGFMIGLIQMGLSLL
;
A
#
# COMPACT_ATOMS: atom_id res chain seq x y z
N MET A 1 16.01 -34.73 -42.75
CA MET A 1 14.87 -33.81 -42.55
C MET A 1 14.12 -34.07 -41.24
N PHE A 2 14.05 -35.33 -40.75
CA PHE A 2 13.37 -35.70 -39.50
C PHE A 2 14.00 -35.16 -38.20
N PHE A 3 15.31 -34.96 -38.14
CA PHE A 3 16.01 -34.43 -36.96
C PHE A 3 15.62 -32.99 -36.57
N LEU A 4 14.90 -32.27 -37.43
CA LEU A 4 14.46 -30.89 -37.14
C LEU A 4 13.14 -30.85 -36.33
N GLN A 5 12.39 -31.95 -36.29
CA GLN A 5 11.07 -32.00 -35.63
C GLN A 5 11.13 -31.67 -34.13
N PRO A 6 12.08 -32.19 -33.32
CA PRO A 6 12.20 -31.82 -31.90
C PRO A 6 12.49 -30.35 -31.67
N LEU A 7 13.30 -29.73 -32.54
CA LEU A 7 13.66 -28.33 -32.41
C LEU A 7 12.49 -27.39 -32.77
N ILE A 8 11.73 -27.73 -33.82
CA ILE A 8 10.53 -26.99 -34.20
C ILE A 8 9.46 -27.11 -33.11
N ALA A 9 9.27 -28.31 -32.56
CA ALA A 9 8.33 -28.54 -31.47
C ALA A 9 8.72 -27.76 -30.20
N ALA A 10 10.01 -27.73 -29.85
CA ALA A 10 10.51 -26.90 -28.74
C ALA A 10 10.26 -25.40 -28.98
N PHE A 11 10.59 -24.90 -30.17
CA PHE A 11 10.41 -23.49 -30.53
C PHE A 11 8.93 -23.09 -30.52
N THR A 12 8.05 -23.90 -31.08
CA THR A 12 6.60 -23.63 -31.09
C THR A 12 6.01 -23.65 -29.68
N GLY A 13 6.45 -24.56 -28.81
CA GLY A 13 6.06 -24.59 -27.39
C GLY A 13 6.51 -23.34 -26.63
N TRP A 14 7.77 -22.93 -26.80
CA TRP A 14 8.30 -21.69 -26.24
C TRP A 14 7.54 -20.46 -26.77
N PHE A 15 7.41 -20.34 -28.09
CA PHE A 15 6.77 -19.20 -28.76
C PHE A 15 5.30 -19.03 -28.39
N THR A 16 4.55 -20.14 -28.32
CA THR A 16 3.13 -20.11 -27.91
C THR A 16 2.99 -19.65 -26.46
N THR A 17 3.86 -20.12 -25.58
CA THR A 17 3.88 -19.74 -24.17
C THR A 17 4.23 -18.26 -24.01
N TRP A 18 5.23 -17.78 -24.75
CA TRP A 18 5.61 -16.37 -24.79
C TRP A 18 4.45 -15.47 -25.27
N ILE A 19 3.76 -15.85 -26.35
CA ILE A 19 2.57 -15.11 -26.82
C ILE A 19 1.46 -15.13 -25.77
N ALA A 20 1.20 -16.28 -25.12
CA ALA A 20 0.17 -16.38 -24.09
C ALA A 20 0.42 -15.40 -22.94
N ILE A 21 1.67 -15.29 -22.48
CA ILE A 21 2.06 -14.34 -21.44
C ILE A 21 1.88 -12.90 -21.94
N TYR A 22 2.32 -12.59 -23.16
CA TYR A 22 2.13 -11.27 -23.76
C TYR A 22 0.63 -10.87 -23.84
N MET A 23 -0.25 -11.81 -24.20
CA MET A 23 -1.70 -11.59 -24.29
C MET A 23 -2.38 -11.36 -22.93
N LEU A 24 -1.76 -11.70 -21.80
CA LEU A 24 -2.31 -11.36 -20.49
C LEU A 24 -2.32 -9.85 -20.24
N PHE A 25 -1.35 -9.13 -20.82
CA PHE A 25 -1.18 -7.68 -20.64
C PHE A 25 -1.72 -6.86 -21.80
N HIS A 26 -1.72 -7.41 -23.03
CA HIS A 26 -2.15 -6.72 -24.24
C HIS A 26 -3.37 -7.38 -24.90
N PRO A 27 -4.31 -6.62 -25.52
CA PRO A 27 -4.32 -5.16 -25.64
C PRO A 27 -4.81 -4.48 -24.36
N LYS A 28 -4.22 -3.32 -24.04
CA LYS A 28 -4.50 -2.53 -22.83
C LYS A 28 -5.95 -2.01 -22.82
N GLU A 29 -6.39 -1.54 -23.98
CA GLU A 29 -7.75 -1.08 -24.21
C GLU A 29 -8.59 -2.17 -24.89
N PRO A 30 -9.89 -2.25 -24.56
CA PRO A 30 -10.79 -3.21 -25.16
C PRO A 30 -10.98 -2.94 -26.65
N LYS A 31 -10.52 -3.85 -27.49
CA LYS A 31 -10.74 -3.80 -28.95
C LYS A 31 -11.88 -4.71 -29.33
N ARG A 32 -12.88 -4.17 -30.04
CA ARG A 32 -14.00 -4.95 -30.57
C ARG A 32 -13.64 -5.47 -31.96
N PHE A 33 -13.68 -6.78 -32.13
CA PHE A 33 -13.50 -7.43 -33.43
C PHE A 33 -14.56 -8.52 -33.59
N LEU A 34 -15.35 -8.47 -34.67
CA LEU A 34 -16.40 -9.46 -34.98
C LEU A 34 -17.35 -9.77 -33.79
N GLY A 35 -17.79 -8.75 -33.04
CA GLY A 35 -18.70 -8.93 -31.89
C GLY A 35 -18.04 -9.44 -30.61
N ILE A 36 -16.75 -9.79 -30.64
CA ILE A 36 -15.96 -10.21 -29.48
C ILE A 36 -15.09 -9.03 -29.01
N THR A 37 -15.04 -8.81 -27.70
CA THR A 37 -14.16 -7.79 -27.10
C THR A 37 -12.86 -8.45 -26.63
N ILE A 38 -11.76 -8.18 -27.32
CA ILE A 38 -10.42 -8.68 -26.97
C ILE A 38 -9.75 -7.64 -26.08
N GLN A 39 -9.36 -8.05 -24.89
CA GLN A 39 -8.62 -7.25 -23.92
C GLN A 39 -7.73 -8.17 -23.10
N GLY A 40 -6.53 -7.68 -22.76
CA GLY A 40 -5.66 -8.37 -21.82
C GLY A 40 -6.39 -8.62 -20.48
N VAL A 41 -6.12 -9.77 -19.86
CA VAL A 41 -6.79 -10.19 -18.63
C VAL A 41 -6.48 -9.22 -17.47
N PHE A 42 -5.23 -8.75 -17.36
CA PHE A 42 -4.81 -7.82 -16.30
C PHE A 42 -5.46 -6.44 -16.40
N PRO A 43 -5.40 -5.73 -17.56
CA PRO A 43 -6.13 -4.48 -17.74
C PRO A 43 -7.62 -4.60 -17.44
N LYS A 44 -8.26 -5.69 -17.87
CA LYS A 44 -9.69 -5.95 -17.65
C LYS A 44 -10.03 -6.11 -16.17
N ARG A 45 -9.15 -6.70 -15.37
CA ARG A 45 -9.36 -6.96 -13.93
C ARG A 45 -8.74 -5.90 -13.01
N LYS A 46 -8.15 -4.82 -13.54
CA LYS A 46 -7.51 -3.75 -12.76
C LYS A 46 -8.37 -3.25 -11.60
N LYS A 47 -9.66 -2.95 -11.84
CA LYS A 47 -10.59 -2.48 -10.80
C LYS A 47 -10.78 -3.51 -9.68
N GLN A 48 -10.89 -4.79 -10.03
CA GLN A 48 -11.01 -5.87 -9.07
C GLN A 48 -9.74 -5.98 -8.21
N PHE A 49 -8.56 -5.86 -8.82
CA PHE A 49 -7.29 -5.85 -8.09
C PHE A 49 -7.18 -4.64 -7.16
N ALA A 50 -7.60 -3.44 -7.61
CA ALA A 50 -7.60 -2.24 -6.76
C ALA A 50 -8.53 -2.37 -5.55
N ALA A 51 -9.71 -2.96 -5.73
CA ALA A 51 -10.66 -3.24 -4.65
C ALA A 51 -10.10 -4.26 -3.65
N GLN A 52 -9.51 -5.35 -4.13
CA GLN A 52 -8.92 -6.38 -3.28
C GLN A 52 -7.68 -5.89 -2.52
N LEU A 53 -6.80 -5.14 -3.20
CA LEU A 53 -5.64 -4.55 -2.55
C LEU A 53 -6.05 -3.54 -1.49
N GLY A 54 -7.06 -2.70 -1.78
CA GLY A 54 -7.62 -1.78 -0.79
C GLY A 54 -8.19 -2.49 0.43
N PHE A 55 -8.91 -3.61 0.21
CA PHE A 55 -9.43 -4.44 1.30
C PHE A 55 -8.30 -5.00 2.18
N ILE A 56 -7.27 -5.62 1.56
CA ILE A 56 -6.14 -6.20 2.29
C ILE A 56 -5.39 -5.13 3.10
N VAL A 57 -5.09 -3.98 2.50
CA VAL A 57 -4.37 -2.90 3.19
C VAL A 57 -5.20 -2.34 4.35
N ALA A 58 -6.51 -2.18 4.16
CA ALA A 58 -7.40 -1.71 5.21
C ALA A 58 -7.56 -2.73 6.35
N SER A 59 -7.58 -4.03 6.05
CA SER A 59 -7.79 -5.07 7.06
C SER A 59 -6.53 -5.50 7.80
N GLU A 60 -5.35 -5.40 7.17
CA GLU A 60 -4.10 -5.98 7.70
C GLU A 60 -3.03 -4.95 8.10
N LEU A 61 -3.07 -3.69 7.60
CA LEU A 61 -1.93 -2.77 7.75
C LEU A 61 -2.20 -1.52 8.58
N LEU A 62 -3.46 -1.12 8.78
CA LEU A 62 -3.79 0.15 9.46
C LEU A 62 -4.88 -0.04 10.51
N HIS A 63 -4.49 -0.54 11.69
CA HIS A 63 -5.34 -0.50 12.87
C HIS A 63 -5.11 0.83 13.61
N PHE A 64 -6.02 1.79 13.43
CA PHE A 64 -5.95 3.10 14.11
C PHE A 64 -5.80 2.98 15.63
N LYS A 65 -6.36 1.92 16.22
CA LYS A 65 -6.22 1.58 17.65
C LYS A 65 -4.79 1.27 18.05
N GLU A 66 -4.02 0.58 17.22
CA GLU A 66 -2.61 0.28 17.50
C GLU A 66 -1.74 1.53 17.39
N ILE A 67 -2.03 2.40 16.43
CA ILE A 67 -1.36 3.70 16.30
C ILE A 67 -1.65 4.57 17.53
N ALA A 68 -2.92 4.62 17.95
CA ALA A 68 -3.33 5.35 19.15
C ALA A 68 -2.62 4.81 20.38
N ALA A 69 -2.66 3.49 20.57
CA ALA A 69 -2.00 2.80 21.68
C ALA A 69 -0.51 3.15 21.72
N HIS A 70 0.16 3.13 20.58
CA HIS A 70 1.58 3.46 20.49
C HIS A 70 1.88 4.92 20.84
N ILE A 71 1.03 5.87 20.44
CA ILE A 71 1.20 7.28 20.80
C ILE A 71 0.88 7.52 22.28
N THR A 72 -0.08 6.78 22.84
CA THR A 72 -0.42 6.82 24.26
C THR A 72 0.51 5.99 25.16
N ASP A 73 1.55 5.37 24.60
CA ASP A 73 2.57 4.71 25.40
C ASP A 73 3.24 5.73 26.35
N PRO A 74 3.47 5.39 27.62
CA PRO A 74 4.06 6.31 28.60
C PRO A 74 5.38 6.94 28.13
N ASP A 75 6.20 6.19 27.40
CA ASP A 75 7.47 6.67 26.86
C ASP A 75 7.29 7.73 25.75
N GLN A 76 6.27 7.57 24.90
CA GLN A 76 5.96 8.53 23.84
C GLN A 76 5.33 9.80 24.41
N LEU A 77 4.43 9.66 25.39
CA LEU A 77 3.86 10.79 26.11
C LEU A 77 4.92 11.60 26.85
N ALA A 78 5.89 10.91 27.49
CA ALA A 78 7.03 11.55 28.12
C ALA A 78 7.91 12.33 27.12
N ALA A 79 8.01 11.88 25.86
CA ALA A 79 8.70 12.60 24.80
C ALA A 79 7.97 13.87 24.34
N LEU A 80 6.64 13.93 24.49
CA LEU A 80 5.83 15.11 24.15
C LEU A 80 5.84 16.16 25.27
N LYS A 81 6.03 15.73 26.53
CA LYS A 81 6.02 16.59 27.73
C LYS A 81 6.91 17.84 27.63
N PRO A 82 8.18 17.78 27.19
CA PRO A 82 9.01 18.99 27.05
C PRO A 82 8.44 20.01 26.07
N GLY A 83 7.78 19.55 25.00
CA GLY A 83 7.12 20.43 24.02
C GLY A 83 5.91 21.14 24.62
N ILE A 84 5.11 20.41 25.38
CA ILE A 84 3.92 20.92 26.09
C ILE A 84 4.35 21.92 27.18
N GLU A 85 5.32 21.56 28.02
CA GLU A 85 5.87 22.42 29.06
C GLU A 85 6.40 23.74 28.50
N LYS A 86 7.13 23.68 27.38
CA LYS A 86 7.64 24.87 26.69
C LYS A 86 6.52 25.76 26.16
N HIS A 87 5.46 25.16 25.64
CA HIS A 87 4.30 25.92 25.14
C HIS A 87 3.54 26.60 26.29
N ILE A 88 3.31 25.89 27.40
CA ILE A 88 2.71 26.47 28.61
C ILE A 88 3.58 27.60 29.15
N ASP A 89 4.89 27.39 29.24
CA ASP A 89 5.83 28.39 29.75
C ASP A 89 5.78 29.68 28.90
N THR A 90 5.79 29.52 27.59
CA THR A 90 5.67 30.65 26.65
C THR A 90 4.34 31.37 26.82
N PHE A 91 3.25 30.64 27.00
CA PHE A 91 1.94 31.23 27.21
C PHE A 91 1.90 32.03 28.52
N LEU A 92 2.32 31.45 29.64
CA LEU A 92 2.26 32.08 30.95
C LEU A 92 3.23 33.25 31.11
N ASN A 93 4.44 33.16 30.54
CA ASN A 93 5.47 34.18 30.72
C ASN A 93 5.44 35.30 29.69
N VAL A 94 4.92 35.03 28.48
CA VAL A 94 4.89 35.99 27.37
C VAL A 94 3.46 36.39 27.04
N ARG A 95 2.64 35.43 26.60
CA ARG A 95 1.30 35.73 26.06
C ARG A 95 0.32 36.23 27.11
N LEU A 96 0.41 35.72 28.34
CA LEU A 96 -0.43 36.15 29.45
C LEU A 96 -0.19 37.63 29.78
N LYS A 97 1.08 38.08 29.78
CA LYS A 97 1.43 39.49 29.99
C LYS A 97 0.92 40.39 28.86
N GLU A 98 1.01 39.93 27.62
CA GLU A 98 0.53 40.66 26.44
C GLU A 98 -1.00 40.78 26.40
N LYS A 99 -1.72 39.69 26.69
CA LYS A 99 -3.18 39.60 26.52
C LYS A 99 -3.96 39.95 27.77
N MET A 100 -3.40 39.70 28.96
CA MET A 100 -4.06 39.84 30.25
C MET A 100 -3.14 40.52 31.28
N PRO A 101 -2.72 41.77 31.03
CA PRO A 101 -1.71 42.46 31.84
C PRO A 101 -2.13 42.62 33.30
N MET A 102 -3.42 42.83 33.57
CA MET A 102 -3.94 42.94 34.95
C MET A 102 -3.75 41.63 35.72
N ILE A 103 -4.05 40.48 35.12
CA ILE A 103 -3.88 39.17 35.79
C ILE A 103 -2.40 38.89 36.01
N ALA A 104 -1.56 39.13 35.02
CA ALA A 104 -0.12 38.91 35.13
C ALA A 104 0.55 39.80 36.21
N MET A 105 -0.02 40.97 36.50
CA MET A 105 0.49 41.87 37.54
C MET A 105 0.19 41.36 38.96
N PHE A 106 -0.96 40.70 39.17
CA PHE A 106 -1.33 40.13 40.46
C PHE A 106 -0.85 38.67 40.62
N ALA A 107 -0.68 37.95 39.52
CA ALA A 107 -0.11 36.60 39.50
C ALA A 107 1.41 36.68 39.55
N GLY A 108 1.95 36.72 40.77
CA GLY A 108 3.40 36.65 40.99
C GLY A 108 4.02 35.34 40.47
N GLU A 109 5.35 35.29 40.38
CA GLU A 109 6.11 34.17 39.82
C GLU A 109 5.74 32.81 40.46
N SER A 110 5.52 32.78 41.77
CA SER A 110 5.13 31.57 42.49
C SER A 110 3.72 31.07 42.14
N THR A 111 2.80 31.98 41.81
CA THR A 111 1.44 31.62 41.39
C THR A 111 1.47 31.08 39.97
N ILE A 112 2.25 31.71 39.08
CA ILE A 112 2.45 31.25 37.71
C ILE A 112 3.09 29.85 37.68
N ALA A 113 4.08 29.59 38.53
CA ALA A 113 4.71 28.27 38.63
C ALA A 113 3.70 27.18 39.05
N LYS A 114 2.85 27.46 40.04
CA LYS A 114 1.80 26.51 40.48
C LYS A 114 0.75 26.26 39.39
N ILE A 115 0.37 27.31 38.65
CA ILE A 115 -0.55 27.17 37.50
C ILE A 115 0.10 26.30 36.43
N LYS A 116 1.38 26.52 36.12
CA LYS A 116 2.12 25.70 35.15
C LYS A 116 2.11 24.23 35.56
N GLU A 117 2.46 23.93 36.81
CA GLU A 117 2.52 22.57 37.34
C GLU A 117 1.15 21.88 37.25
N GLY A 118 0.09 22.52 37.72
CA GLY A 118 -1.27 21.97 37.62
C GLY A 118 -1.77 21.79 36.18
N LEU A 119 -1.40 22.69 35.26
CA LEU A 119 -1.75 22.52 33.84
C LEU A 119 -1.00 21.36 33.18
N VAL A 120 0.28 21.16 33.53
CA VAL A 120 1.06 20.03 33.01
C VAL A 120 0.48 18.72 33.52
N GLU A 121 0.16 18.63 34.81
CA GLU A 121 -0.48 17.44 35.41
C GLU A 121 -1.84 17.13 34.77
N GLU A 122 -2.69 18.14 34.58
CA GLU A 122 -3.99 17.97 33.93
C GLU A 122 -3.84 17.48 32.48
N ILE A 123 -2.89 18.05 31.72
CA ILE A 123 -2.62 17.60 30.34
C ILE A 123 -2.08 16.17 30.33
N ASP A 124 -1.20 15.79 31.25
CA ASP A 124 -0.68 14.42 31.34
C ASP A 124 -1.82 13.40 31.55
N LEU A 125 -2.89 13.79 32.25
CA LEU A 125 -4.09 12.96 32.46
C LEU A 125 -5.04 12.94 31.24
N MET A 126 -5.27 14.10 30.61
CA MET A 126 -6.23 14.24 29.52
C MET A 126 -5.69 13.78 28.16
N LEU A 127 -4.39 13.92 27.92
CA LEU A 127 -3.77 13.69 26.61
C LEU A 127 -4.00 12.27 26.07
N PRO A 128 -3.86 11.19 26.86
CA PRO A 128 -4.14 9.84 26.39
C PRO A 128 -5.60 9.66 25.96
N GLU A 129 -6.53 10.22 26.72
CA GLU A 129 -7.97 10.11 26.46
C GLU A 129 -8.35 10.85 25.17
N VAL A 130 -7.82 12.06 24.97
CA VAL A 130 -8.06 12.85 23.74
C VAL A 130 -7.51 12.14 22.51
N ILE A 131 -6.32 11.54 22.60
CA ILE A 131 -5.71 10.79 21.50
C ILE A 131 -6.53 9.54 21.18
N GLY A 132 -6.97 8.80 22.20
CA GLY A 132 -7.83 7.63 22.04
C GLY A 132 -9.15 7.97 21.36
N GLN A 133 -9.85 9.00 21.83
CA GLN A 133 -11.10 9.47 21.24
C GLN A 133 -10.92 9.96 19.80
N TYR A 134 -9.82 10.65 19.50
CA TYR A 134 -9.55 11.11 18.14
C TYR A 134 -9.26 9.94 17.19
N ALA A 135 -8.50 8.95 17.63
CA ALA A 135 -8.20 7.76 16.83
C ALA A 135 -9.46 6.94 16.51
N GLU A 136 -10.37 6.77 17.47
CA GLU A 136 -11.67 6.12 17.24
C GLU A 136 -12.52 6.92 16.23
N ASN A 137 -12.55 8.24 16.34
CA ASN A 137 -13.24 9.10 15.37
C ASN A 137 -12.62 9.01 13.96
N LEU A 138 -11.31 8.83 13.84
CA LEU A 138 -10.62 8.64 12.56
C LEU A 138 -10.96 7.29 11.93
N GLU A 139 -11.06 6.22 12.73
CA GLU A 139 -11.48 4.91 12.26
C GLU A 139 -12.84 4.96 11.54
N HIS A 140 -13.77 5.79 12.04
CA HIS A 140 -15.09 5.95 11.43
C HIS A 140 -15.14 6.93 10.26
N LYS A 141 -14.20 7.88 10.15
CA LYS A 141 -14.18 8.92 9.10
C LYS A 141 -13.28 8.56 7.93
N ILE A 142 -12.28 7.72 8.12
CA ILE A 142 -11.31 7.36 7.09
C ILE A 142 -11.64 5.99 6.55
N ASP A 143 -12.16 5.97 5.32
CA ASP A 143 -12.29 4.74 4.54
C ASP A 143 -10.96 4.45 3.81
N ILE A 144 -10.06 3.76 4.52
CA ILE A 144 -8.75 3.35 3.98
C ILE A 144 -8.91 2.48 2.74
N GLN A 145 -9.88 1.57 2.74
CA GLN A 145 -10.15 0.69 1.61
C GLN A 145 -10.42 1.53 0.37
N LYS A 146 -11.36 2.48 0.46
CA LYS A 146 -11.70 3.38 -0.63
C LYS A 146 -10.51 4.23 -1.06
N MET A 147 -9.77 4.81 -0.11
CA MET A 147 -8.62 5.66 -0.42
C MET A 147 -7.53 4.90 -1.20
N VAL A 148 -7.21 3.67 -0.76
CA VAL A 148 -6.22 2.83 -1.43
C VAL A 148 -6.73 2.34 -2.78
N SER A 149 -7.99 1.90 -2.85
CA SER A 149 -8.60 1.47 -4.11
C SER A 149 -8.60 2.59 -5.15
N GLU A 150 -9.04 3.80 -4.79
CA GLU A 150 -9.00 4.96 -5.69
C GLU A 150 -7.57 5.30 -6.11
N LYS A 151 -6.60 5.20 -5.20
CA LYS A 151 -5.19 5.47 -5.53
C LYS A 151 -4.60 4.46 -6.51
N VAL A 152 -4.97 3.19 -6.38
CA VAL A 152 -4.55 2.12 -7.29
C VAL A 152 -5.26 2.21 -8.64
N GLU A 153 -6.53 2.62 -8.65
CA GLU A 153 -7.26 2.90 -9.89
C GLU A 153 -6.62 4.05 -10.70
N GLN A 154 -6.02 5.03 -10.02
CA GLN A 154 -5.28 6.12 -10.65
C GLN A 154 -3.95 5.69 -11.28
N PHE A 155 -3.44 4.49 -11.00
CA PHE A 155 -2.19 4.03 -11.63
C PHE A 155 -2.41 3.84 -13.14
N SER A 156 -1.47 4.31 -13.96
CA SER A 156 -1.53 4.02 -15.40
C SER A 156 -1.44 2.50 -15.64
N THR A 157 -2.04 2.04 -16.73
CA THR A 157 -1.96 0.62 -17.13
C THR A 157 -0.50 0.16 -17.25
N ASP A 158 0.39 1.04 -17.71
CA ASP A 158 1.83 0.78 -17.82
C ASP A 158 2.49 0.60 -16.45
N LYS A 159 2.09 1.39 -15.45
CA LYS A 159 2.65 1.28 -14.10
C LYS A 159 2.24 -0.04 -13.45
N LEU A 160 0.98 -0.46 -13.63
CA LEU A 160 0.51 -1.77 -13.15
C LEU A 160 1.23 -2.90 -13.87
N GLU A 161 1.39 -2.81 -15.19
CA GLU A 161 2.15 -3.78 -15.98
C GLU A 161 3.60 -3.88 -15.50
N ASN A 162 4.30 -2.76 -15.32
CA ASN A 162 5.68 -2.75 -14.84
C ASN A 162 5.83 -3.35 -13.44
N LEU A 163 4.88 -3.10 -12.54
CA LEU A 163 4.86 -3.71 -11.20
C LEU A 163 4.64 -5.22 -11.27
N LEU A 164 3.74 -5.69 -12.14
CA LEU A 164 3.47 -7.12 -12.29
C LEU A 164 4.64 -7.83 -12.97
N LEU A 165 5.22 -7.22 -14.01
CA LEU A 165 6.38 -7.77 -14.70
C LEU A 165 7.62 -7.80 -13.79
N SER A 166 7.84 -6.79 -12.95
CA SER A 166 9.01 -6.78 -12.06
C SER A 166 9.00 -7.94 -11.05
N ILE A 167 7.80 -8.37 -10.64
CA ILE A 167 7.61 -9.52 -9.75
C ILE A 167 7.61 -10.82 -10.56
N MET A 168 6.85 -10.91 -11.67
CA MET A 168 6.55 -12.18 -12.36
C MET A 168 7.52 -12.57 -13.50
N THR A 169 8.51 -11.73 -13.84
CA THR A 169 9.42 -12.02 -14.96
C THR A 169 10.17 -13.35 -14.79
N LYS A 170 10.52 -13.74 -13.55
CA LYS A 170 11.26 -14.98 -13.30
C LYS A 170 10.36 -16.20 -13.51
N GLU A 171 9.13 -16.12 -13.03
CA GLU A 171 8.09 -17.13 -13.10
C GLU A 171 7.67 -17.35 -14.55
N PHE A 172 7.51 -16.27 -15.32
CA PHE A 172 7.22 -16.34 -16.75
C PHE A 172 8.32 -17.02 -17.56
N ARG A 173 9.60 -16.71 -17.29
CA ARG A 173 10.73 -17.40 -17.93
C ARG A 173 10.77 -18.88 -17.60
N PHE A 174 10.41 -19.25 -16.38
CA PHE A 174 10.31 -20.66 -15.99
C PHE A 174 9.22 -21.39 -16.78
N VAL A 175 8.05 -20.77 -16.95
CA VAL A 175 6.94 -21.35 -17.74
C VAL A 175 7.31 -21.45 -19.22
N GLU A 176 7.95 -20.44 -19.80
CA GLU A 176 8.48 -20.47 -21.17
C GLU A 176 9.49 -21.60 -21.38
N LEU A 177 10.40 -21.82 -20.42
CA LEU A 177 11.37 -22.92 -20.46
C LEU A 177 10.69 -24.28 -20.41
N ILE A 178 9.69 -24.46 -19.53
CA ILE A 178 8.89 -25.70 -19.49
C ILE A 178 8.20 -25.93 -20.84
N GLY A 179 7.61 -24.88 -21.43
CA GLY A 179 7.00 -24.97 -22.76
C GLY A 179 7.97 -25.45 -23.83
N ALA A 180 9.22 -24.96 -23.81
CA ALA A 180 10.28 -25.41 -24.71
C ALA A 180 10.66 -26.88 -24.48
N VAL A 181 10.85 -27.28 -23.22
CA VAL A 181 11.25 -28.64 -22.84
C VAL A 181 10.17 -29.64 -23.19
N LEU A 182 8.90 -29.33 -22.90
CA LEU A 182 7.77 -30.19 -23.27
C LEU A 182 7.62 -30.30 -24.79
N GLY A 183 7.75 -29.18 -25.51
CA GLY A 183 7.76 -29.18 -26.97
C GLY A 183 8.87 -30.08 -27.53
N PHE A 184 10.08 -29.97 -26.97
CA PHE A 184 11.21 -30.83 -27.36
C PHE A 184 10.92 -32.31 -27.12
N MET A 185 10.38 -32.67 -25.94
CA MET A 185 10.02 -34.04 -25.61
C MET A 185 8.95 -34.62 -26.54
N ILE A 186 7.92 -33.83 -26.87
CA ILE A 186 6.88 -34.24 -27.82
C ILE A 186 7.48 -34.48 -29.20
N GLY A 187 8.36 -33.58 -29.66
CA GLY A 187 8.99 -33.73 -30.96
C GLY A 187 9.97 -34.92 -31.03
N LEU A 188 10.63 -35.29 -29.91
CA LEU A 188 11.42 -36.53 -29.84
C LEU A 188 10.54 -37.77 -29.99
N ILE A 189 9.39 -37.80 -29.32
CA ILE A 189 8.42 -38.90 -29.46
C ILE A 189 7.91 -38.98 -30.90
N GLN A 190 7.58 -37.84 -31.51
CA GLN A 190 7.11 -37.79 -32.90
C GLN A 190 8.19 -38.26 -33.89
N MET A 191 9.45 -37.89 -33.66
CA MET A 191 10.58 -38.37 -34.47
C MET A 191 10.72 -39.89 -34.36
N GLY A 192 10.65 -40.45 -33.15
CA GLY A 192 10.73 -41.90 -32.91
C GLY A 192 9.57 -42.68 -33.56
N LEU A 193 8.34 -42.14 -33.48
CA LEU A 193 7.19 -42.71 -34.17
C LEU A 193 7.31 -42.65 -35.69
N SER A 194 7.95 -41.62 -36.25
CA SER A 194 8.12 -41.48 -37.70
C SER A 194 9.20 -42.39 -38.31
N LEU A 195 10.06 -42.98 -37.45
CA LEU A 195 11.12 -43.91 -37.83
C LEU A 195 10.68 -45.38 -37.81
N LEU A 196 9.48 -45.66 -37.27
CA LEU A 196 8.90 -46.98 -37.05
C LEU A 196 7.84 -47.29 -38.13
#